data_AF-A0A931X9F5-F1
#
_entry.id   AF-A0A931X9F5-F1
#
_cell.length_a   1.000
_cell.length_b   1.000
_cell.length_c   1.000
_cell.angle_alpha   90.00
_cell.angle_beta   90.00
_cell.angle_gamma   90.00
#
_symmetry.space_group_name_H-M   'P 1'
#
loop_
_entity.id
_entity.type
_entity.pdbx_description
1 polymer ?
#
loop_
_entity_poly.entity_id
_entity_poly.type
_entity_poly.pdbx_seq_one_letter_code
_entity_poly.pdbx_strand_id
1 'polypeptide(L)'
;MTKDGLRARIWTVLRARRVARFPFPIEDRIPNFSRAERAAARAAELPEWKAARRLKMNPDAAQRPLRAMPVLARLRERRERRRR
;
A
#
# COMPACT_ATOMS: atom_id res chain seq x y z
N MET A 1 -24.20 12.09 2.41
CA MET A 1 -23.59 10.82 1.92
C MET A 1 -22.86 10.17 3.09
N THR A 2 -23.13 8.90 3.40
CA THR A 2 -22.53 8.19 4.55
C THR A 2 -21.18 7.57 4.19
N LYS A 3 -20.38 7.23 5.19
CA LYS A 3 -19.10 6.51 5.02
C LYS A 3 -19.29 5.20 4.26
N ASP A 4 -20.34 4.46 4.60
CA ASP A 4 -20.63 3.16 3.95
C ASP A 4 -21.20 3.35 2.54
N GLY A 5 -22.00 4.40 2.32
CA GLY A 5 -22.43 4.78 0.98
C GLY A 5 -21.26 5.12 0.05
N LEU A 6 -20.22 5.81 0.57
CA LEU A 6 -19.00 6.07 -0.20
C LEU A 6 -18.24 4.78 -0.51
N ARG A 7 -18.07 3.88 0.48
CA ARG A 7 -17.39 2.58 0.27
C ARG A 7 -18.09 1.76 -0.81
N ALA A 8 -19.41 1.61 -0.71
CA ALA A 8 -20.21 0.90 -1.70
C ALA A 8 -20.02 1.49 -3.11
N ARG A 9 -20.07 2.83 -3.23
CA ARG A 9 -19.82 3.53 -4.49
C ARG A 9 -18.41 3.22 -5.05
N ILE A 10 -17.37 3.27 -4.21
CA ILE A 10 -16.00 3.01 -4.63
C ILE A 10 -15.81 1.54 -5.05
N TRP A 11 -16.36 0.57 -4.31
CA TRP A 11 -16.31 -0.85 -4.70
C TRP A 11 -16.99 -1.09 -6.05
N THR A 12 -18.14 -0.47 -6.29
CA THR A 12 -18.82 -0.50 -7.60
C THR A 12 -17.93 0.07 -8.70
N VAL A 13 -17.27 1.20 -8.48
CA VAL A 13 -16.35 1.79 -9.46
C VAL A 13 -15.14 0.89 -9.73
N LEU A 14 -14.54 0.29 -8.71
CA LEU A 14 -13.39 -0.62 -8.86
C LEU A 14 -13.75 -1.87 -9.69
N ARG A 15 -14.95 -2.41 -9.48
CA ARG A 15 -15.51 -3.52 -10.28
C ARG A 15 -15.80 -3.11 -11.71
N ALA A 16 -16.57 -2.03 -11.89
CA ALA A 16 -16.97 -1.56 -13.22
C ALA A 16 -15.76 -1.25 -14.11
N ARG A 17 -14.70 -0.69 -13.52
CA ARG A 17 -13.45 -0.39 -14.22
C ARG A 17 -12.50 -1.59 -14.35
N ARG A 18 -12.85 -2.76 -13.82
CA ARG A 18 -12.01 -3.98 -13.81
C ARG A 18 -10.60 -3.74 -13.28
N VAL A 19 -10.48 -2.87 -12.27
CA VAL A 19 -9.18 -2.54 -11.65
C VAL A 19 -8.99 -3.23 -10.30
N ALA A 20 -10.04 -3.84 -9.74
CA ALA A 20 -9.93 -4.66 -8.54
C ALA A 20 -9.06 -5.91 -8.80
N ARG A 21 -8.22 -6.29 -7.83
CA ARG A 21 -7.39 -7.51 -7.89
C ARG A 21 -7.65 -8.41 -6.70
N PHE A 22 -7.27 -9.68 -6.84
CA PHE A 22 -7.25 -10.65 -5.74
C PHE A 22 -6.55 -10.06 -4.50
N PRO A 23 -7.08 -10.29 -3.28
CA PRO A 23 -8.17 -11.21 -2.93
C PRO A 23 -9.60 -10.65 -3.11
N PHE A 24 -10.50 -11.49 -3.62
CA PHE A 24 -11.95 -11.24 -3.67
C PHE A 24 -12.67 -11.94 -2.50
N PRO A 25 -13.87 -11.49 -2.07
CA PRO A 25 -14.54 -10.22 -2.45
C PRO A 25 -13.76 -8.98 -2.00
N ILE A 26 -14.04 -7.81 -2.57
CA ILE A 26 -13.31 -6.56 -2.23
C ILE A 26 -14.02 -5.71 -1.17
N GLU A 27 -15.26 -6.05 -0.86
CA GLU A 27 -16.06 -5.44 0.19
C GLU A 27 -15.54 -5.80 1.58
N ASP A 28 -15.83 -4.90 2.53
CA ASP A 28 -15.47 -4.99 3.94
C ASP A 28 -13.97 -5.21 4.22
N ARG A 29 -13.13 -4.88 3.24
CA ARG A 29 -11.67 -4.87 3.35
C ARG A 29 -11.06 -3.72 2.56
N ILE A 30 -9.74 -3.55 2.67
CA ILE A 30 -8.96 -2.65 1.81
C ILE A 30 -8.76 -3.34 0.46
N PRO A 31 -9.37 -2.86 -0.65
CA PRO A 31 -9.28 -3.53 -1.93
C PRO A 31 -7.87 -3.49 -2.52
N ASN A 32 -7.39 -4.61 -3.05
CA ASN A 32 -6.24 -4.59 -3.94
C ASN A 32 -6.65 -4.06 -5.33
N PHE A 33 -5.73 -3.42 -6.04
CA PHE A 33 -6.01 -2.80 -7.33
C PHE A 33 -4.83 -2.90 -8.30
N SER A 34 -5.11 -2.81 -9.61
CA SER A 34 -4.15 -3.04 -10.70
C SER A 34 -2.99 -2.05 -10.77
N ARG A 35 -3.10 -0.90 -10.11
CA ARG A 35 -2.08 0.15 -10.09
C ARG A 35 -1.37 0.28 -8.74
N ALA A 36 -1.44 -0.74 -7.87
CA ALA A 36 -0.83 -0.70 -6.54
C ALA A 36 0.70 -0.52 -6.60
N GLU A 37 1.37 -1.12 -7.58
CA GLU A 37 2.81 -0.99 -7.80
C GLU A 37 3.18 0.43 -8.21
N ARG A 38 2.42 1.02 -9.14
CA ARG A 38 2.62 2.43 -9.55
C ARG A 38 2.35 3.41 -8.41
N ALA A 39 1.34 3.14 -7.59
CA ALA A 39 1.06 3.93 -6.40
C ALA A 39 2.21 3.82 -5.38
N ALA A 40 2.76 2.62 -5.18
CA ALA A 40 3.90 2.41 -4.30
C ALA A 40 5.17 3.11 -4.80
N ALA A 41 5.45 3.07 -6.11
CA ALA A 41 6.57 3.79 -6.70
C ALA A 41 6.43 5.32 -6.47
N ARG A 42 5.23 5.88 -6.67
CA ARG A 42 4.98 7.30 -6.37
C ARG A 42 5.16 7.64 -4.89
N ALA A 43 4.70 6.77 -4.00
CA ALA A 43 4.90 6.97 -2.56
C ALA A 43 6.39 6.97 -2.18
N ALA A 44 7.19 6.13 -2.85
CA ALA A 44 8.63 6.07 -2.64
C ALA A 44 9.39 7.33 -3.10
N GLU A 45 8.79 8.15 -3.95
CA GLU A 45 9.39 9.41 -4.40
C GLU A 45 9.25 10.56 -3.40
N LEU A 46 8.34 10.42 -2.42
CA LEU A 46 8.09 11.46 -1.42
C LEU A 46 9.36 11.75 -0.59
N PRO A 47 9.69 13.03 -0.33
CA PRO A 47 10.82 13.39 0.52
C PRO A 47 10.73 12.75 1.92
N GLU A 48 9.54 12.65 2.49
CA GLU A 48 9.28 12.03 3.79
C GLU A 48 9.59 10.54 3.76
N TRP A 49 9.27 9.86 2.66
CA TRP A 49 9.62 8.45 2.48
C TRP A 49 11.14 8.27 2.41
N LYS A 50 11.83 9.12 1.65
CA LYS A 50 13.29 9.08 1.49
C LYS A 50 14.02 9.42 2.79
N ALA A 51 13.49 10.34 3.58
CA ALA A 51 14.04 10.75 4.88
C ALA A 51 13.65 9.80 6.04
N ALA A 52 12.65 8.94 5.84
CA ALA A 52 12.14 8.07 6.89
C ALA A 52 13.21 7.12 7.41
N ARG A 53 13.38 7.09 8.74
CA ARG A 53 14.24 6.11 9.44
C ARG A 53 13.50 4.84 9.83
N ARG A 54 12.18 4.89 9.86
CA ARG A 54 11.28 3.77 10.17
C ARG A 54 10.05 3.92 9.29
N LEU A 55 9.57 2.79 8.76
CA LEU A 55 8.35 2.71 7.98
C LEU A 55 7.43 1.68 8.63
N LYS A 56 6.15 2.03 8.76
CA LYS A 56 5.09 1.10 9.19
C LYS A 56 4.18 0.84 8.00
N MET A 57 3.91 -0.42 7.72
CA MET A 57 3.05 -0.85 6.62
C MET A 57 2.08 -1.92 7.12
N ASN A 58 0.87 -1.92 6.58
CA ASN A 58 -0.15 -2.92 6.90
C ASN A 58 0.07 -4.21 6.10
N PRO A 59 -0.51 -5.34 6.56
CA PRO A 59 -0.40 -6.61 5.86
C PRO A 59 -1.26 -6.74 4.61
N ASP A 60 -2.07 -5.72 4.28
CA ASP A 60 -3.02 -5.75 3.17
C ASP A 60 -2.34 -5.97 1.81
N ALA A 61 -3.05 -6.63 0.89
CA ALA A 61 -2.58 -6.89 -0.46
C ALA A 61 -2.27 -5.59 -1.24
N ALA A 62 -3.06 -4.53 -1.01
CA ALA A 62 -2.83 -3.21 -1.61
C ALA A 62 -1.47 -2.59 -1.23
N GLN A 63 -0.93 -2.94 -0.05
CA GLN A 63 0.37 -2.45 0.44
C GLN A 63 1.52 -3.45 0.24
N ARG A 64 1.25 -4.61 -0.38
CA ARG A 64 2.30 -5.59 -0.71
C ARG A 64 3.44 -4.96 -1.53
N PRO A 65 3.20 -4.10 -2.55
CA PRO A 65 4.29 -3.50 -3.31
C PRO A 65 5.19 -2.59 -2.47
N LEU A 66 4.63 -1.84 -1.50
CA LEU A 66 5.41 -1.01 -0.58
C LEU A 66 6.36 -1.86 0.27
N ARG A 67 5.90 -3.01 0.75
CA ARG A 67 6.68 -3.96 1.57
C ARG A 67 7.79 -4.67 0.79
N ALA A 68 7.71 -4.70 -0.53
CA ALA A 68 8.73 -5.28 -1.41
C ALA A 68 9.82 -4.27 -1.82
N MET A 69 9.72 -3.00 -1.42
CA MET A 69 10.65 -1.96 -1.87
C MET A 69 12.07 -2.14 -1.28
N PRO A 70 13.15 -1.97 -2.08
CA PRO A 70 14.54 -2.12 -1.64
C PRO A 70 14.95 -1.23 -0.47
N VAL A 71 14.30 -0.06 -0.30
CA VAL A 71 14.55 0.88 0.81
C VAL A 71 14.42 0.21 2.18
N LEU A 72 13.59 -0.82 2.31
CA LEU A 72 13.40 -1.55 3.56
C LEU A 72 14.62 -2.38 3.95
N ALA A 73 15.39 -2.90 2.99
CA ALA A 73 16.64 -3.60 3.27
C ALA A 73 17.66 -2.65 3.92
N ARG A 74 17.80 -1.44 3.37
CA ARG A 74 18.69 -0.39 3.89
C ARG A 74 18.33 0.05 5.32
N LEU A 75 17.04 0.14 5.64
CA LEU A 75 16.60 0.49 6.99
C LEU A 75 16.91 -0.61 8.02
N ARG A 76 16.89 -1.89 7.61
CA ARG A 76 17.27 -3.03 8.48
C ARG A 76 18.76 -2.99 8.81
N GLU A 77 19.61 -2.83 7.79
CA GLU A 77 21.07 -2.71 7.97
C GLU A 77 21.46 -1.56 8.89
N ARG A 78 20.83 -0.38 8.73
CA ARG A 78 21.06 0.79 9.60
C ARG A 78 20.68 0.54 11.06
N ARG A 79 19.64 -0.27 11.30
CA ARG A 79 19.21 -0.64 12.65
C ARG A 79 20.21 -1.57 13.32
N GLU A 80 20.75 -2.54 12.59
CA GLU A 80 21.72 -3.52 13.10
C GLU A 80 23.06 -2.87 13.45
N ARG A 81 23.56 -1.96 12.61
CA ARG A 81 24.79 -1.20 12.88
C ARG A 81 24.76 -0.35 14.15
N ARG A 82 23.57 0.02 14.65
CA ARG A 82 23.40 0.80 15.89
C ARG A 82 23.19 -0.05 17.13
N ARG A 83 22.98 -1.36 16.97
CA ARG A 83 22.84 -2.32 18.08
C ARG A 83 24.17 -2.94 18.49
N ARG A 84 25.20 -2.72 17.69
CA ARG A 84 26.61 -3.00 17.99
C ARG A 84 27.24 -1.71 18.51
#